data_AF-A0A3D4YJ91-F1
#
_entry.id   AF-A0A3D4YJ91-F1
#
_cell.length_a   1.000
_cell.length_b   1.000
_cell.length_c   1.000
_cell.angle_alpha   90.00
_cell.angle_beta   90.00
_cell.angle_gamma   90.00
#
_symmetry.space_group_name_H-M   'P 1'
#
loop_
_entity.id
_entity.type
_entity.pdbx_description
1 polymer ?
#
loop_
_entity_poly.entity_id
_entity_poly.type
_entity_poly.pdbx_seq_one_letter_code
_entity_poly.pdbx_strand_id
1 'polypeptide(L)'
;MHAELLVLRLIHILSAIMWVGSGLFTTFFLVPALARTPAVMGQVMAGLTRQRVFRTLEIAAGLAILSGLRLLWIDSTGFSGSYFATGTGNTFAIGGAAAIIAAVFNFGVARPAMVRAGAIAATLTASADAAEKARLAQQLDRLRKRGTIAALLAVSFGILAAAAMAVARYV
;
A
#
# COMPACT_ATOMS: atom_id res chain seq x y z
N MET A 1 0.32 -22.01 22.52
CA MET A 1 0.14 -20.58 22.86
C MET A 1 1.37 -19.75 22.54
N HIS A 2 2.54 -19.97 23.17
CA HIS A 2 3.73 -19.13 22.91
C HIS A 2 4.28 -19.22 21.47
N ALA A 3 4.31 -20.42 20.88
CA ALA A 3 4.79 -20.60 19.50
C ALA A 3 3.91 -19.89 18.46
N GLU A 4 2.58 -19.91 18.62
CA GLU A 4 1.64 -19.21 17.73
C GLU A 4 1.89 -17.70 17.72
N LEU A 5 2.02 -17.08 18.90
CA LEU A 5 2.30 -15.65 19.03
C LEU A 5 3.63 -15.26 18.34
N LEU A 6 4.68 -16.05 18.54
CA LEU A 6 5.98 -15.79 17.93
C LEU A 6 5.92 -15.90 16.40
N VAL A 7 5.29 -16.95 15.87
CA VAL A 7 5.13 -17.16 14.42
C VAL A 7 4.29 -16.04 13.80
N LEU A 8 3.15 -15.70 14.41
CA LEU A 8 2.30 -14.63 13.92
C LEU A 8 3.01 -13.27 13.94
N ARG A 9 3.77 -12.95 15.00
CA ARG A 9 4.57 -11.71 15.05
C ARG A 9 5.62 -11.67 13.96
N LEU A 10 6.32 -12.78 13.72
CA LEU A 10 7.32 -12.86 12.67
C LEU A 10 6.69 -12.61 11.29
N ILE A 11 5.59 -13.31 10.99
CA ILE A 11 4.85 -13.14 9.72
C ILE A 11 4.36 -11.69 9.59
N HIS A 12 3.75 -11.14 10.64
CA HIS A 12 3.22 -9.79 10.65
C HIS A 12 4.30 -8.75 10.32
N ILE A 13 5.39 -8.78 11.08
CA ILE A 13 6.46 -7.78 11.01
C ILE A 13 7.19 -7.88 9.66
N LEU A 14 7.59 -9.07 9.24
CA LEU A 14 8.33 -9.23 7.97
C LEU A 14 7.47 -8.85 6.77
N SER A 15 6.19 -9.20 6.79
CA SER A 15 5.25 -8.84 5.71
C SER A 15 4.97 -7.33 5.69
N ALA A 16 4.81 -6.72 6.87
CA ALA A 16 4.62 -5.27 7.00
C ALA A 16 5.85 -4.49 6.53
N ILE A 17 7.06 -4.91 6.89
CA ILE A 17 8.32 -4.30 6.43
C ILE A 17 8.40 -4.35 4.90
N MET A 18 8.15 -5.52 4.30
CA MET A 18 8.20 -5.66 2.84
C MET A 18 7.15 -4.79 2.16
N TRP A 19 5.92 -4.77 2.67
CA TRP A 19 4.83 -4.00 2.07
C TRP A 19 5.00 -2.48 2.24
N VAL A 20 5.05 -2.00 3.48
CA VAL A 20 5.11 -0.56 3.79
C VAL A 20 6.45 0.02 3.35
N GLY A 21 7.56 -0.71 3.56
CA GLY A 21 8.89 -0.30 3.11
C GLY A 21 8.99 -0.17 1.60
N SER A 22 8.43 -1.11 0.83
CA SER A 22 8.38 -0.98 -0.64
C SER A 22 7.52 0.20 -1.09
N GLY A 23 6.41 0.46 -0.40
CA GLY A 23 5.55 1.62 -0.67
C GLY A 23 6.27 2.95 -0.45
N LEU A 24 6.97 3.09 0.68
CA LEU A 24 7.83 4.23 1.01
C LEU A 24 8.90 4.44 -0.07
N PHE A 25 9.67 3.40 -0.37
CA PHE A 25 10.73 3.46 -1.39
C PHE A 25 10.17 3.86 -2.76
N THR A 26 9.07 3.24 -3.17
CA THR A 26 8.48 3.47 -4.49
C THR A 26 7.98 4.91 -4.62
N THR A 27 7.23 5.39 -3.63
CA THR A 27 6.58 6.70 -3.66
C THR A 27 7.57 7.85 -3.56
N PHE A 28 8.58 7.75 -2.69
CA PHE A 28 9.49 8.86 -2.41
C PHE A 28 10.78 8.84 -3.21
N PHE A 29 11.21 7.67 -3.72
CA PHE A 29 12.50 7.54 -4.38
C PHE A 29 12.37 7.03 -5.81
N LEU A 30 11.76 5.85 -6.01
CA LEU A 30 11.74 5.21 -7.32
C LEU A 30 10.94 6.02 -8.35
N VAL A 31 9.69 6.38 -8.03
CA VAL A 31 8.82 7.12 -8.96
C VAL A 31 9.40 8.51 -9.27
N PRO A 32 9.82 9.33 -8.28
CA PRO A 32 10.45 10.62 -8.55
C PRO A 32 11.72 10.51 -9.40
N ALA A 33 12.57 9.51 -9.16
CA ALA A 33 13.79 9.29 -9.93
C ALA A 33 13.49 8.97 -11.40
N LEU A 34 12.42 8.23 -11.68
CA LEU A 34 12.02 7.81 -13.03
C LEU A 34 11.12 8.81 -13.75
N ALA A 35 10.55 9.80 -13.05
CA ALA A 35 9.55 10.72 -13.59
C ALA A 35 10.04 11.52 -14.81
N ARG A 36 11.34 11.82 -14.89
CA ARG A 36 11.96 12.56 -16.00
C ARG A 36 12.35 11.67 -17.18
N THR A 37 12.22 10.35 -17.08
CA THR A 37 12.65 9.41 -18.12
C THR A 37 11.55 8.37 -18.41
N PRO A 38 10.49 8.76 -19.14
CA PRO A 38 9.30 7.92 -19.32
C PRO A 38 9.57 6.56 -19.97
N ALA A 39 10.51 6.49 -20.91
CA ALA A 39 10.91 5.24 -21.57
C ALA A 39 11.51 4.23 -20.58
N VAL A 40 12.40 4.69 -19.70
CA VAL A 40 13.01 3.86 -18.64
C VAL A 40 11.96 3.46 -17.60
N MET A 41 11.08 4.39 -17.21
CA MET A 41 9.98 4.09 -16.30
C MET A 41 9.12 2.94 -16.81
N GLY A 42 8.75 2.95 -18.10
CA GLY A 42 7.98 1.88 -18.73
C GLY A 42 8.68 0.51 -18.66
N GLN A 43 9.98 0.47 -18.95
CA GLN A 43 10.78 -0.76 -18.88
C GLN A 43 10.87 -1.31 -17.45
N VAL A 44 11.14 -0.45 -16.45
CA VAL A 44 11.18 -0.85 -15.04
C VAL A 44 9.83 -1.40 -14.60
N MET A 45 8.72 -0.73 -14.90
CA MET A 45 7.38 -1.20 -14.53
C MET A 45 7.02 -2.53 -15.18
N ALA A 46 7.41 -2.75 -16.45
CA ALA A 46 7.24 -4.03 -17.12
C ALA A 46 8.05 -5.14 -16.44
N GLY A 47 9.30 -4.86 -16.05
CA GLY A 47 10.14 -5.77 -15.26
C GLY A 47 9.51 -6.16 -13.92
N LEU A 48 9.03 -5.18 -13.15
CA LEU A 48 8.35 -5.42 -11.87
C LEU A 48 7.07 -6.26 -12.04
N THR A 49 6.33 -6.02 -13.13
CA THR A 49 5.13 -6.81 -13.47
C THR A 49 5.49 -8.25 -13.77
N ARG A 50 6.54 -8.49 -14.58
CA ARG A 50 7.03 -9.84 -14.92
C ARG A 50 7.51 -10.60 -13.70
N GLN A 51 8.16 -9.91 -12.75
CA GLN A 51 8.57 -10.47 -11.47
C GLN A 51 7.44 -10.59 -10.44
N ARG A 52 6.20 -10.24 -10.83
CA ARG A 52 5.00 -10.34 -9.99
C ARG A 52 5.08 -9.51 -8.70
N VAL A 53 5.88 -8.44 -8.67
CA VAL A 53 6.11 -7.60 -7.48
C VAL A 53 4.79 -7.10 -6.90
N PHE A 54 3.87 -6.63 -7.73
CA PHE A 54 2.55 -6.16 -7.27
C PHE A 54 1.74 -7.25 -6.57
N ARG A 55 1.78 -8.49 -7.07
CA ARG A 55 1.11 -9.63 -6.43
C ARG A 55 1.80 -10.00 -5.11
N THR A 56 3.12 -9.97 -5.06
CA THR A 56 3.90 -10.24 -3.84
C THR A 56 3.58 -9.21 -2.75
N LEU A 57 3.50 -7.93 -3.10
CA LEU A 57 3.14 -6.87 -2.15
C LEU A 57 1.69 -6.97 -1.66
N GLU A 58 0.76 -7.42 -2.51
CA GLU A 58 -0.63 -7.71 -2.11
C GLU A 58 -0.71 -8.86 -1.11
N ILE A 59 0.02 -9.95 -1.38
CA ILE A 59 0.10 -11.09 -0.45
C ILE A 59 0.73 -10.64 0.87
N ALA A 60 1.80 -9.85 0.83
CA ALA A 60 2.45 -9.32 2.03
C ALA A 60 1.51 -8.43 2.85
N ALA A 61 0.79 -7.53 2.20
CA ALA A 61 -0.21 -6.70 2.88
C ALA A 61 -1.30 -7.56 3.54
N GLY A 62 -1.81 -8.56 2.83
CA GLY A 62 -2.79 -9.51 3.36
C GLY A 62 -2.24 -10.29 4.56
N LEU A 63 -1.02 -10.82 4.47
CA LEU A 63 -0.37 -11.54 5.57
C LEU A 63 -0.16 -10.63 6.78
N ALA A 64 0.30 -9.39 6.59
CA ALA A 64 0.44 -8.41 7.67
C ALA A 64 -0.90 -8.14 8.35
N ILE A 65 -1.95 -7.82 7.59
CA ILE A 65 -3.26 -7.48 8.17
C ILE A 65 -3.87 -8.69 8.89
N LEU A 66 -3.91 -9.86 8.28
CA LEU A 66 -4.55 -11.04 8.86
C LEU A 66 -3.82 -11.55 10.11
N SER A 67 -2.49 -11.61 10.07
CA SER A 67 -1.70 -11.97 11.26
C SER A 67 -1.82 -10.92 12.36
N GLY A 68 -1.87 -9.64 12.02
CA GLY A 68 -2.07 -8.54 12.96
C GLY A 68 -3.44 -8.60 13.64
N LEU A 69 -4.50 -8.87 12.88
CA LEU A 69 -5.85 -9.08 13.42
C LEU A 69 -5.89 -10.29 14.36
N ARG A 70 -5.21 -11.38 14.01
CA ARG A 70 -5.12 -12.55 14.89
C ARG A 70 -4.36 -12.24 16.18
N LEU A 71 -3.24 -11.53 16.10
CA LEU A 71 -2.48 -11.08 17.28
C LEU A 71 -3.35 -10.20 18.17
N LEU A 72 -4.04 -9.22 17.58
CA LEU A 72 -4.93 -8.33 18.31
C LEU A 72 -6.07 -9.11 18.97
N TRP A 73 -6.65 -10.09 18.29
CA TRP A 73 -7.68 -10.97 18.86
C TRP A 73 -7.18 -11.75 20.07
N ILE A 74 -5.95 -12.26 20.03
CA ILE A 74 -5.34 -13.00 21.16
C ILE A 74 -5.10 -12.04 22.35
N ASP A 75 -4.44 -10.90 22.11
CA ASP A 75 -4.07 -9.95 23.17
C ASP A 75 -5.30 -9.28 23.81
N SER A 76 -6.37 -9.07 23.03
CA SER A 76 -7.62 -8.47 23.48
C SER A 76 -8.66 -9.45 24.03
N THR A 77 -8.29 -10.73 24.20
CA THR A 77 -9.20 -11.80 24.66
C THR A 77 -10.49 -11.88 23.85
N GLY A 78 -10.38 -11.79 22.53
CA GLY A 78 -11.50 -11.85 21.61
C GLY A 78 -12.18 -10.51 21.35
N PHE A 79 -11.39 -9.43 21.28
CA PHE A 79 -11.86 -8.06 21.09
C PHE A 79 -12.72 -7.52 22.25
N SER A 80 -12.32 -7.84 23.49
CA SER A 80 -12.96 -7.27 24.67
C SER A 80 -12.85 -5.74 24.70
N GLY A 81 -13.96 -5.06 25.00
CA GLY A 81 -13.99 -3.61 25.07
C GLY A 81 -13.07 -3.03 26.14
N SER A 82 -12.82 -3.77 27.23
CA SER A 82 -11.89 -3.39 28.30
C SER A 82 -10.45 -3.27 27.80
N TYR A 83 -10.01 -4.13 26.88
CA TYR A 83 -8.68 -4.02 26.28
C TYR A 83 -8.56 -2.73 25.46
N PHE A 84 -9.56 -2.40 24.65
CA PHE A 84 -9.54 -1.19 23.82
C PHE A 84 -9.74 0.11 24.61
N ALA A 85 -10.20 0.04 25.86
CA ALA A 85 -10.21 1.17 26.77
C ALA A 85 -8.81 1.52 27.32
N THR A 86 -7.81 0.65 27.15
CA THR A 86 -6.42 0.90 27.55
C THR A 86 -5.66 1.72 26.50
N GLY A 87 -4.60 2.44 26.90
CA GLY A 87 -3.73 3.17 25.99
C GLY A 87 -3.09 2.27 24.93
N THR A 88 -2.55 1.13 25.35
CA THR A 88 -1.98 0.10 24.46
C THR A 88 -2.99 -0.43 23.46
N GLY A 89 -4.17 -0.87 23.94
CA GLY A 89 -5.19 -1.46 23.07
C GLY A 89 -5.77 -0.48 22.07
N ASN A 90 -6.03 0.76 22.49
CA ASN A 90 -6.47 1.83 21.61
C ASN A 90 -5.40 2.17 20.54
N THR A 91 -4.12 2.21 20.93
CA THR A 91 -3.03 2.50 20.00
C THR A 91 -2.89 1.41 18.92
N PHE A 92 -3.03 0.13 19.31
CA PHE A 92 -3.09 -0.96 18.32
C PHE A 92 -4.32 -0.88 17.42
N ALA A 93 -5.49 -0.49 17.94
CA ALA A 93 -6.70 -0.31 17.15
C ALA A 93 -6.53 0.80 16.09
N ILE A 94 -6.00 1.95 16.49
CA ILE A 94 -5.71 3.08 15.59
C ILE A 94 -4.69 2.66 14.52
N GLY A 95 -3.60 1.98 14.92
CA GLY A 95 -2.59 1.49 13.99
C GLY A 95 -3.15 0.45 13.00
N GLY A 96 -3.97 -0.48 13.48
CA GLY A 96 -4.66 -1.47 12.64
C GLY A 96 -5.63 -0.82 11.64
N ALA A 97 -6.44 0.15 12.09
CA ALA A 97 -7.33 0.91 11.23
C ALA A 97 -6.56 1.69 10.15
N ALA A 98 -5.47 2.36 10.53
CA ALA A 98 -4.60 3.06 9.60
C ALA A 98 -4.01 2.11 8.54
N ALA A 99 -3.55 0.92 8.93
CA ALA A 99 -3.05 -0.08 7.98
C ALA A 99 -4.12 -0.53 6.98
N ILE A 100 -5.36 -0.74 7.43
CA ILE A 100 -6.48 -1.10 6.55
C ILE A 100 -6.79 0.04 5.57
N ILE A 101 -6.83 1.29 6.05
CA ILE A 101 -7.02 2.47 5.20
C ILE A 101 -5.89 2.58 4.16
N ALA A 102 -4.64 2.33 4.57
CA ALA A 102 -3.50 2.30 3.66
C ALA A 102 -3.68 1.25 2.54
N ALA A 103 -4.13 0.04 2.88
CA ALA A 103 -4.43 -1.01 1.91
C ALA A 103 -5.55 -0.60 0.94
N VAL A 104 -6.61 0.04 1.43
CA VAL A 104 -7.71 0.54 0.58
C VAL A 104 -7.20 1.57 -0.43
N PHE A 105 -6.39 2.54 -0.01
CA PHE A 105 -5.82 3.51 -0.94
C PHE A 105 -4.87 2.86 -1.94
N ASN A 106 -4.03 1.93 -1.50
CA ASN A 106 -3.05 1.27 -2.35
C ASN A 106 -3.73 0.39 -3.43
N PHE A 107 -4.60 -0.53 -3.01
CA PHE A 107 -5.18 -1.55 -3.88
C PHE A 107 -6.53 -1.16 -4.47
N GLY A 108 -7.31 -0.35 -3.77
CA GLY A 108 -8.62 0.12 -4.24
C GLY A 108 -8.57 1.38 -5.12
N VAL A 109 -7.50 2.20 -5.00
CA VAL A 109 -7.42 3.48 -5.72
C VAL A 109 -6.15 3.64 -6.54
N ALA A 110 -4.97 3.54 -5.92
CA ALA A 110 -3.69 3.82 -6.59
C ALA A 110 -3.42 2.81 -7.71
N ARG A 111 -3.45 1.50 -7.41
CA ARG A 111 -3.19 0.45 -8.39
C ARG A 111 -4.18 0.48 -9.57
N PRO A 112 -5.51 0.52 -9.38
CA PRO A 112 -6.45 0.62 -10.49
C PRO A 112 -6.25 1.89 -11.34
N ALA A 113 -5.93 3.02 -10.72
CA ALA A 113 -5.64 4.25 -11.45
C ALA A 113 -4.40 4.10 -12.34
N MET A 114 -3.33 3.48 -11.82
CA MET A 114 -2.10 3.23 -12.58
C MET A 114 -2.29 2.22 -13.72
N VAL A 115 -3.03 1.14 -13.50
CA VAL A 115 -3.34 0.15 -14.55
C VAL A 115 -4.14 0.80 -15.69
N ARG A 116 -5.18 1.56 -15.35
CA ARG A 116 -5.98 2.31 -16.34
C ARG A 116 -5.15 3.37 -17.07
N ALA A 117 -4.27 4.07 -16.35
CA ALA A 117 -3.34 5.02 -16.95
C ALA A 117 -2.40 4.35 -17.97
N GLY A 118 -1.88 3.15 -17.65
CA GLY A 118 -1.06 2.37 -18.57
C GLY A 118 -1.80 1.96 -19.85
N ALA A 119 -3.06 1.50 -19.71
CA ALA A 119 -3.89 1.15 -20.85
C ALA A 119 -4.17 2.37 -21.76
N ILE A 120 -4.56 3.51 -21.18
CA ILE A 120 -4.80 4.75 -21.93
C ILE A 120 -3.52 5.25 -22.61
N ALA A 121 -2.37 5.14 -21.95
CA ALA A 121 -1.09 5.53 -22.54
C ALA A 121 -0.76 4.69 -23.79
N ALA A 122 -1.06 3.39 -23.79
CA ALA A 122 -0.88 2.54 -24.96
C ALA A 122 -1.81 2.95 -26.11
N THR A 123 -3.08 3.24 -25.83
CA THR A 123 -4.04 3.73 -26.84
C THR A 123 -3.64 5.10 -27.40
N LEU A 124 -3.13 5.99 -26.56
CA LEU A 124 -2.66 7.33 -26.97
C LEU A 124 -1.53 7.24 -28.01
N THR A 125 -0.62 6.28 -27.85
CA THR A 125 0.47 6.05 -28.82
C THR A 125 -0.04 5.47 -30.15
N ALA A 126 -1.12 4.68 -30.12
CA ALA A 126 -1.68 4.03 -31.30
C ALA A 126 -2.66 4.91 -32.10
N SER A 127 -3.29 5.92 -31.49
CA SER A 127 -4.25 6.79 -32.18
C SER A 127 -3.56 7.70 -33.19
N ALA A 128 -4.22 7.97 -34.32
CA ALA A 128 -3.79 8.94 -35.33
C ALA A 128 -4.57 10.26 -35.25
N ASP A 129 -5.73 10.28 -34.59
CA ASP A 129 -6.61 11.46 -34.47
C ASP A 129 -6.14 12.42 -33.37
N ALA A 130 -5.97 13.70 -33.74
CA ALA A 130 -5.55 14.76 -32.82
C ALA A 130 -6.59 15.06 -31.74
N ALA A 131 -7.89 15.01 -32.06
CA ALA A 131 -8.95 15.28 -31.09
C ALA A 131 -9.04 14.16 -30.04
N GLU A 132 -8.96 12.90 -30.48
CA GLU A 132 -8.87 11.74 -29.61
C GLU A 132 -7.62 11.79 -28.71
N LYS A 133 -6.44 12.12 -29.27
CA LYS A 133 -5.20 12.27 -28.50
C LYS A 133 -5.33 13.28 -27.36
N ALA A 134 -5.92 14.45 -27.62
CA ALA A 134 -6.12 15.47 -26.60
C ALA A 134 -7.01 14.96 -25.45
N ARG A 135 -8.09 14.24 -25.77
CA ARG A 135 -9.00 13.65 -24.78
C ARG A 135 -8.30 12.58 -23.94
N LEU A 136 -7.58 11.66 -24.57
CA LEU A 136 -6.84 10.58 -23.90
C LEU A 136 -5.74 11.14 -23.00
N ALA A 137 -5.01 12.17 -23.44
CA ALA A 137 -3.99 12.84 -22.64
C ALA A 137 -4.59 13.47 -21.37
N GLN A 138 -5.75 14.12 -21.45
CA GLN A 138 -6.42 14.68 -20.28
C GLN A 138 -6.89 13.60 -19.30
N GLN A 139 -7.42 12.48 -19.79
CA GLN A 139 -7.83 11.36 -18.94
C GLN A 139 -6.63 10.71 -18.25
N LEU A 140 -5.52 10.56 -18.97
CA LEU A 140 -4.26 10.03 -18.45
C LEU A 140 -3.73 10.88 -17.30
N ASP A 141 -3.70 12.21 -17.47
CA ASP A 141 -3.24 13.13 -16.42
C ASP A 141 -4.09 13.02 -15.15
N ARG A 142 -5.43 13.01 -15.30
CA ARG A 142 -6.35 12.84 -14.17
C ARG A 142 -6.11 11.54 -13.40
N LEU A 143 -5.90 10.42 -14.12
CA LEU A 143 -5.62 9.12 -13.50
C LEU A 143 -4.26 9.11 -12.78
N ARG A 144 -3.21 9.67 -13.40
CA ARG A 144 -1.88 9.79 -12.78
C ARG A 144 -1.93 10.61 -11.50
N LYS A 145 -2.60 11.77 -11.53
CA LYS A 145 -2.77 12.63 -10.35
C LYS A 145 -3.52 11.89 -9.24
N ARG A 146 -4.64 11.24 -9.56
CA ARG A 146 -5.41 10.42 -8.61
C ARG A 146 -4.57 9.29 -8.02
N GLY A 147 -3.82 8.57 -8.86
CA GLY A 147 -2.94 7.48 -8.43
C GLY A 147 -1.84 7.96 -7.49
N THR A 148 -1.23 9.12 -7.80
CA THR A 148 -0.18 9.73 -6.97
C THR A 148 -0.70 10.15 -5.60
N ILE A 149 -1.85 10.86 -5.56
CA ILE A 149 -2.47 11.26 -4.29
C ILE A 149 -2.82 10.03 -3.45
N ALA A 150 -3.41 9.00 -4.07
CA ALA A 150 -3.74 7.77 -3.36
C ALA A 150 -2.49 7.05 -2.84
N ALA A 151 -1.38 7.01 -3.60
CA ALA A 151 -0.13 6.43 -3.14
C ALA A 151 0.47 7.19 -1.94
N LEU A 152 0.43 8.52 -1.97
CA LEU A 152 0.86 9.35 -0.85
C LEU A 152 0.00 9.10 0.40
N LEU A 153 -1.33 9.06 0.26
CA LEU A 153 -2.23 8.74 1.37
C LEU A 153 -1.95 7.33 1.92
N ALA A 154 -1.78 6.34 1.04
CA ALA A 154 -1.47 4.97 1.44
C ALA A 154 -0.18 4.91 2.28
N VAL A 155 0.87 5.59 1.85
CA VAL A 155 2.14 5.62 2.59
C VAL A 155 2.02 6.40 3.90
N SER A 156 1.33 7.54 3.93
CA SER A 156 1.11 8.31 5.16
C SER A 156 0.37 7.48 6.22
N PHE A 157 -0.69 6.78 5.83
CA PHE A 157 -1.40 5.87 6.73
C PHE A 157 -0.55 4.65 7.12
N GLY A 158 0.30 4.15 6.21
CA GLY A 158 1.26 3.08 6.52
C GLY A 158 2.31 3.51 7.55
N ILE A 159 2.83 4.74 7.46
CA ILE A 159 3.74 5.33 8.46
C ILE A 159 3.03 5.46 9.80
N LEU A 160 1.80 5.99 9.82
CA LEU A 160 1.00 6.12 11.03
C LEU A 160 0.77 4.75 11.70
N ALA A 161 0.42 3.73 10.91
CA ALA A 161 0.24 2.37 11.39
C ALA A 161 1.52 1.82 12.03
N ALA A 162 2.66 1.93 11.34
CA ALA A 162 3.95 1.46 11.84
C ALA A 162 4.37 2.21 13.11
N ALA A 163 4.20 3.53 13.15
CA ALA A 163 4.51 4.35 14.31
C ALA A 163 3.66 3.97 15.52
N ALA A 164 2.33 3.86 15.35
CA ALA A 164 1.41 3.43 16.40
C ALA A 164 1.79 2.06 16.96
N MET A 165 2.05 1.07 16.09
CA MET A 165 2.44 -0.27 16.52
C MET A 165 3.80 -0.30 17.25
N ALA A 166 4.75 0.54 16.85
CA ALA A 166 6.07 0.63 17.48
C ALA A 166 5.99 1.20 18.91
N VAL A 167 5.06 2.13 19.15
CA VAL A 167 4.92 2.79 20.46
C VAL A 167 3.86 2.14 21.35
N ALA A 168 2.93 1.35 20.80
CA ALA A 168 1.75 0.83 21.51
C ALA A 168 2.05 0.17 22.86
N ARG A 169 3.18 -0.52 23.00
CA ARG A 169 3.57 -1.19 24.26
C ARG A 169 4.00 -0.24 25.39
N TYR A 170 4.16 1.06 25.10
CA TYR A 170 4.68 2.06 26.03
C TYR A 170 3.63 3.09 26.45
N VAL A 171 2.39 2.94 25.98
CA VAL A 171 1.26 3.85 26.21
C VAL A 171 0.08 3.15 26.85
#